data_AF-A0A329W4R3-F1
#
_entry.id   AF-A0A329W4R3-F1
#
_cell.length_a   1.000
_cell.length_b   1.000
_cell.length_c   1.000
_cell.angle_alpha   90.00
_cell.angle_beta   90.00
_cell.angle_gamma   90.00
#
_symmetry.space_group_name_H-M   'P 1'
#
loop_
_entity.id
_entity.type
_entity.pdbx_description
1 polymer ?
#
loop_
_entity_poly.entity_id
_entity_poly.type
_entity_poly.pdbx_seq_one_letter_code
_entity_poly.pdbx_strand_id
1 'polypeptide(L)' 'MSEIFKRWKNAGCVFNRDFYLIEIFSDYRMLSFDLQGGHYLLPPNTNDEQLSMALLDALSKKR' A
#
# COMPACT_ATOMS: atom_id res chain seq x y z
N MET A 1 -7.60 -4.46 -23.57
CA MET A 1 -7.06 -4.39 -22.20
C MET A 1 -7.98 -5.20 -21.31
N SER A 2 -7.51 -6.29 -20.72
CA SER A 2 -8.34 -7.15 -19.86
C SER A 2 -8.79 -6.35 -18.62
N GLU A 3 -10.08 -6.36 -18.36
CA GLU A 3 -10.76 -5.72 -17.23
C GLU A 3 -10.15 -6.13 -15.88
N ILE A 4 -9.50 -7.29 -15.84
CA ILE A 4 -8.78 -7.86 -14.69
C ILE A 4 -7.68 -6.91 -14.21
N PHE A 5 -6.87 -6.35 -15.10
CA PHE A 5 -5.74 -5.51 -14.70
C PHE A 5 -6.15 -4.12 -14.21
N LYS A 6 -7.35 -3.63 -14.58
CA LYS A 6 -7.91 -2.39 -14.01
C LYS A 6 -8.43 -2.58 -12.59
N ARG A 7 -8.70 -3.82 -12.15
CA ARG A 7 -9.25 -4.13 -10.83
C ARG A 7 -8.20 -4.52 -9.79
N TRP A 8 -6.95 -4.75 -10.20
CA TRP A 8 -5.91 -5.19 -9.28
C TRP A 8 -5.35 -4.00 -8.51
N LYS A 9 -5.47 -4.07 -7.19
CA LYS A 9 -4.92 -3.09 -6.26
C LYS A 9 -3.64 -3.68 -5.66
N ASN A 10 -2.53 -2.97 -5.81
CA ASN A 10 -1.25 -3.42 -5.32
C ASN A 10 -0.79 -2.49 -4.19
N ALA A 11 -0.28 -3.08 -3.11
CA ALA A 11 0.39 -2.36 -2.05
C ALA A 11 1.70 -3.06 -1.71
N GLY A 12 2.73 -2.29 -1.38
CA GLY A 12 4.02 -2.75 -0.89
C GLY A 12 4.21 -2.33 0.56
N CYS A 13 5.00 -3.09 1.30
CA CYS A 13 5.42 -2.73 2.66
C CYS A 13 6.95 -2.83 2.74
N VAL A 14 7.59 -1.75 3.18
CA VAL A 14 9.04 -1.67 3.38
C VAL A 14 9.32 -1.39 4.84
N PHE A 15 10.29 -2.08 5.42
CA PHE A 15 10.72 -1.90 6.80
C PHE A 15 12.21 -1.61 6.86
N ASN A 16 12.61 -0.56 7.56
CA ASN A 16 14.01 -0.15 7.72
C ASN A 16 14.51 -0.16 9.18
N ARG A 17 13.77 -0.79 10.10
CA ARG A 17 13.96 -0.80 11.57
C ARG A 17 13.39 0.39 12.33
N ASP A 18 13.23 1.54 11.69
CA ASP A 18 12.67 2.73 12.34
C ASP A 18 11.18 2.89 12.08
N PHE A 19 10.68 2.39 10.94
CA PHE A 19 9.27 2.40 10.60
C PHE A 19 8.93 1.35 9.53
N TYR A 20 7.63 1.06 9.44
CA TYR A 20 7.05 0.45 8.25
C TYR A 20 6.48 1.55 7.35
N LEU A 21 6.76 1.45 6.06
CA LEU A 21 6.18 2.27 5.02
C LEU A 21 5.29 1.39 4.14
N ILE A 22 4.00 1.70 4.12
CA ILE A 22 3.05 1.06 3.20
C ILE A 22 2.79 2.01 2.04
N GLU A 23 3.03 1.52 0.84
CA GLU A 23 2.91 2.27 -0.41
C GLU A 23 1.84 1.62 -1.28
N ILE A 24 0.97 2.44 -1.88
CA ILE A 24 -0.09 1.96 -2.76
C ILE A 24 0.26 2.32 -4.20
N PHE A 25 0.14 1.35 -5.10
CA PHE A 25 0.45 1.54 -6.51
C PHE A 25 -0.83 1.66 -7.35
N SER A 26 -0.90 2.68 -8.20
CA SER A 26 -2.08 3.00 -9.02
C SER A 26 -2.15 2.25 -10.34
N ASP A 27 -1.02 1.86 -10.92
CA ASP A 27 -0.96 1.40 -12.31
C ASP A 27 -0.05 0.19 -12.50
N TYR A 28 -0.51 -0.72 -13.36
CA TYR A 28 0.09 -2.03 -13.63
C TYR A 28 1.41 -1.99 -14.42
N ARG A 29 1.91 -0.82 -14.85
CA ARG A 29 3.11 -0.73 -15.72
C ARG A 29 4.11 0.37 -15.38
N MET A 30 3.66 1.39 -14.66
CA MET A 30 4.54 2.29 -13.95
C MET A 30 4.08 2.20 -12.51
N LEU A 31 4.92 1.65 -11.64
CA LEU A 31 4.81 1.86 -10.19
C LEU A 31 5.12 3.34 -9.92
N SER A 32 4.37 4.25 -10.54
CA SER A 32 4.39 5.65 -10.21
C SER A 32 3.83 5.72 -8.81
N PHE A 33 4.70 6.14 -7.89
CA PHE A 33 4.33 6.42 -6.53
C PHE A 33 3.06 7.25 -6.53
N ASP A 34 1.98 6.72 -5.95
CA ASP A 34 0.76 7.50 -5.88
C ASP A 34 0.93 8.55 -4.79
N LEU A 35 1.44 9.72 -5.17
CA LEU A 35 1.54 10.87 -4.30
C LEU A 35 0.18 11.28 -3.73
N GLN A 36 -0.95 10.92 -4.39
CA GLN A 36 -2.30 11.14 -3.88
C GLN A 36 -2.86 9.95 -3.10
N GLY A 37 -2.26 8.76 -3.23
CA GLY A 37 -2.78 7.50 -2.68
C GLY A 37 -2.67 7.37 -1.17
N GLY A 38 -1.85 8.21 -0.54
CA GLY A 38 -1.60 8.17 0.90
C GLY A 38 -0.64 7.04 1.25
N HIS A 39 0.54 7.39 1.73
CA HIS A 39 1.46 6.44 2.35
C HIS A 39 1.09 6.29 3.82
N TYR A 40 1.21 5.08 4.35
CA TYR A 40 1.07 4.84 5.79
C TYR A 40 2.45 4.67 6.39
N LEU A 41 2.73 5.48 7.39
CA LEU A 41 3.90 5.35 8.25
C LEU A 41 3.45 4.75 9.56
N LEU A 42 3.95 3.55 9.86
CA LEU A 42 3.67 2.85 11.11
C LEU A 42 4.96 2.74 11.92
N PRO A 43 4.87 2.86 13.25
CA PRO A 43 6.03 2.74 14.12
C PRO A 43 6.62 1.31 14.10
N PRO A 44 7.87 1.12 14.52
CA PRO A 44 8.56 -0.16 14.35
C PRO A 44 8.06 -1.23 15.34
N ASN A 45 7.32 -0.82 16.37
CA ASN A 45 6.65 -1.70 17.34
C ASN A 45 5.23 -2.10 16.92
N THR A 46 4.81 -1.79 15.69
CA THR A 46 3.54 -2.24 15.11
C THR A 46 3.48 -3.76 15.06
N ASN A 47 2.38 -4.32 15.56
CA ASN A 47 2.14 -5.76 15.52
C ASN A 47 1.48 -6.18 14.19
N ASP A 48 1.43 -7.48 13.93
CA ASP A 48 0.91 -8.04 12.67
C ASP A 48 -0.54 -7.64 12.40
N GLU A 49 -1.36 -7.50 13.44
CA GLU A 49 -2.77 -7.11 13.32
C GLU A 49 -2.91 -5.65 12.86
N GLN A 50 -2.16 -4.74 13.48
CA GLN A 50 -2.11 -3.33 13.11
C GLN A 50 -1.55 -3.14 11.70
N LEU A 51 -0.51 -3.90 11.35
CA LEU A 51 0.09 -3.87 10.02
C LEU A 51 -0.90 -4.34 8.95
N SER A 52 -1.59 -5.46 9.23
CA SER A 52 -2.62 -6.01 8.34
C SER A 52 -3.78 -5.05 8.15
N MET A 53 -4.29 -4.44 9.22
CA MET A 53 -5.37 -3.44 9.14
C MET A 53 -4.97 -2.23 8.30
N ALA A 54 -3.76 -1.70 8.50
CA ALA A 54 -3.27 -0.57 7.72
C ALA A 54 -3.12 -0.91 6.23
N LEU A 55 -2.65 -2.12 5.91
CA LEU A 55 -2.52 -2.60 4.54
C LEU A 55 -3.89 -2.80 3.87
N LEU A 56 -4.88 -3.33 4.60
CA LEU A 56 -6.25 -3.46 4.11
C LEU A 56 -6.93 -2.10 3.92
N ASP A 57 -6.75 -1.15 4.83
CA ASP A 57 -7.26 0.21 4.69
C ASP A 57 -6.64 0.91 3.48
N ALA A 58 -5.33 0.76 3.30
CA ALA A 58 -4.60 1.27 2.15
C ALA A 58 -5.16 0.74 0.82
N LEU A 59 -5.39 -0.57 0.74
CA LEU A 59 -6.03 -1.19 -0.43
C LEU A 59 -7.49 -0.77 -0.59
N SER A 60 -8.24 -0.56 0.49
CA SER A 60 -9.64 -0.14 0.42
C SER A 60 -9.81 1.24 -0.24
N LYS A 61 -8.91 2.19 0.03
CA LYS A 61 -8.98 3.58 -0.45
C LYS A 61 -8.78 3.75 -1.97
N LYS A 62 -8.25 2.75 -2.66
CA LYS A 62 -8.23 2.72 -4.13
C LYS A 62 -9.65 2.50 -4.66
N ARG A 63 -10.12 3.34 -5.59
CA ARG A 63 -11.37 3.11 -6.33
C ARG A 63 -11.14 2.19 -7.52
#